data_AF-A0A9P0H9V0-F1
#
_entry.id   AF-A0A9P0H9V0-F1
#
_cell.length_a   1.000
_cell.length_b   1.000
_cell.length_c   1.000
_cell.angle_alpha   90.00
_cell.angle_beta   90.00
_cell.angle_gamma   90.00
#
_symmetry.space_group_name_H-M   'P 1'
#
loop_
_entity.id
_entity.type
_entity.pdbx_description
1 polymer ?
#
loop_
_entity_poly.entity_id
_entity_poly.type
_entity_poly.pdbx_seq_one_letter_code
_entity_poly.pdbx_strand_id
1 'polypeptide(L)'
;MRTVQISILTISALLLFVALILYLSFGAGRDETQLNLNATCKHENLTGICKSKDECVTNITSVILESCNEGDPSLVCCPLEKAPIPNSHKRTPGEKAKEMCMIYGKTANYRRAPLFPHIIGPSSGEDFICDQVKREPLRIGGDTAKEKEFPHMALIFNYDAELGKISWSCGGSIVSPEFILGAAHCPVSKHFSYAMVGTNAFKDTVELLENNTVEISDVFIHPDFNNNHDNDIALFKLSTKLKASEIPICLDTGSSISNNMMVIATGFGINERQISKGILQKVILNIVDAELCAAEYERLLQHQMHLEHTVCAYAEDTDTCQGDSGGPLQIYHSELPCMYTQIGIISYGPNCSLRTNLPGVYTKVSPYIGWIEDIVWPA
;
A
#
# COMPACT_ATOMS: atom_id res chain seq x y z
N MET A 1 -84.50 28.40 -21.67
CA MET A 1 -84.39 28.35 -20.19
C MET A 1 -84.26 26.91 -19.76
N ARG A 2 -83.31 26.63 -18.86
CA ARG A 2 -82.97 25.34 -18.22
C ARG A 2 -82.07 24.37 -18.98
N THR A 3 -80.93 24.89 -19.42
CA THR A 3 -79.63 24.28 -19.14
C THR A 3 -79.36 24.26 -17.61
N VAL A 4 -78.48 23.37 -17.18
CA VAL A 4 -77.91 23.26 -15.81
C VAL A 4 -78.77 22.49 -14.81
N GLN A 5 -78.97 21.19 -15.08
CA GLN A 5 -79.22 20.21 -14.01
C GLN A 5 -78.57 18.86 -14.33
N ILE A 6 -77.42 18.88 -15.01
CA ILE A 6 -76.50 17.73 -15.07
C ILE A 6 -75.68 17.78 -13.78
N SER A 7 -76.38 17.35 -12.74
CA SER A 7 -75.91 16.46 -11.69
C SER A 7 -74.56 16.80 -11.07
N ILE A 8 -74.60 17.66 -10.07
CA ILE A 8 -73.61 17.80 -8.98
C ILE A 8 -73.14 16.41 -8.45
N LEU A 9 -73.95 15.37 -8.61
CA LEU A 9 -73.59 13.98 -8.31
C LEU A 9 -72.41 13.42 -9.13
N THR A 10 -72.23 13.77 -10.40
CA THR A 10 -71.13 13.20 -11.21
C THR A 10 -69.78 13.84 -10.88
N ILE A 11 -69.77 15.14 -10.56
CA ILE A 11 -68.57 15.87 -10.12
C ILE A 11 -68.18 15.46 -8.70
N SER A 12 -69.16 15.24 -7.81
CA SER A 12 -68.93 14.72 -6.46
C SER A 12 -68.34 13.31 -6.47
N ALA A 13 -68.86 12.42 -7.34
CA ALA A 13 -68.32 11.07 -7.50
C ALA A 13 -66.89 11.07 -8.06
N LEU A 14 -66.60 11.95 -9.02
CA LEU A 14 -65.26 12.07 -9.61
C LEU A 14 -64.24 12.64 -8.60
N LEU A 15 -64.63 13.64 -7.79
CA LEU A 15 -63.79 14.19 -6.73
C LEU A 15 -63.54 13.18 -5.60
N LEU A 16 -64.54 12.38 -5.23
CA LEU A 16 -64.37 11.29 -4.26
C LEU A 16 -63.47 10.18 -4.81
N PHE A 17 -63.55 9.88 -6.09
CA PHE A 17 -62.70 8.87 -6.73
C PHE A 17 -61.24 9.34 -6.86
N VAL A 18 -61.02 10.61 -7.21
CA VAL A 18 -59.68 11.23 -7.23
C VAL A 18 -59.12 11.35 -5.80
N ALA A 19 -59.96 11.70 -4.81
CA ALA A 19 -59.55 11.71 -3.41
C ALA A 19 -59.22 10.29 -2.90
N LEU A 20 -59.96 9.25 -3.31
CA LEU A 20 -59.66 7.86 -2.96
C LEU A 20 -58.37 7.37 -3.62
N ILE A 21 -58.10 7.75 -4.87
CA ILE A 21 -56.83 7.44 -5.56
C ILE A 21 -55.66 8.19 -4.90
N LEU A 22 -55.84 9.45 -4.49
CA LEU A 22 -54.84 10.21 -3.72
C LEU A 22 -54.64 9.62 -2.32
N TYR A 23 -55.71 9.14 -1.67
CA TYR A 23 -55.63 8.48 -0.37
C TYR A 23 -54.97 7.09 -0.45
N LEU A 24 -55.19 6.36 -1.54
CA LEU A 24 -54.55 5.07 -1.82
C LEU A 24 -53.11 5.21 -2.33
N SER A 25 -52.72 6.36 -2.88
CA SER A 25 -51.33 6.66 -3.24
C SER A 25 -50.52 7.29 -2.10
N PHE A 26 -51.18 7.80 -1.05
CA PHE A 26 -50.55 8.20 0.21
C PHE A 26 -50.69 7.16 1.35
N GLY A 27 -51.32 6.03 1.07
CA GLY A 27 -51.61 4.96 2.03
C GLY A 27 -50.72 3.74 1.88
N ALA A 28 -49.41 3.94 1.74
CA ALA A 28 -48.41 2.91 1.98
C ALA A 28 -47.24 3.56 2.70
N GLY A 29 -47.44 3.88 3.98
CA GLY A 29 -46.33 4.12 4.87
C GLY A 29 -45.45 2.87 4.83
N ARG A 30 -44.33 2.95 4.10
CA ARG A 30 -43.16 2.18 4.50
C ARG A 30 -42.90 2.62 5.93
N ASP A 31 -42.91 1.64 6.83
CA ASP A 31 -42.45 1.83 8.19
C ASP A 31 -40.97 2.23 8.07
N GLU A 32 -40.69 3.53 7.93
CA GLU A 32 -39.37 4.11 8.10
C GLU A 32 -39.05 3.95 9.59
N THR A 33 -38.66 2.73 9.97
CA THR A 33 -38.11 2.47 11.29
C THR A 33 -36.82 3.28 11.38
N GLN A 34 -36.90 4.49 11.91
CA GLN A 34 -35.72 5.22 12.34
C GLN A 34 -35.05 4.40 13.42
N LEU A 35 -33.92 3.79 13.07
CA LEU A 35 -33.11 3.01 13.98
C LEU A 35 -32.29 3.98 14.82
N ASN A 36 -32.49 3.89 16.14
CA ASN A 36 -31.73 4.67 17.12
C ASN A 36 -30.33 4.07 17.31
N LEU A 37 -29.42 4.84 17.94
CA LEU A 37 -28.13 4.35 18.39
C LEU A 37 -28.29 3.04 19.19
N ASN A 38 -27.46 2.04 18.88
CA ASN A 38 -27.50 0.68 19.41
C ASN A 38 -28.68 -0.21 18.98
N ALA A 39 -29.53 0.23 18.06
CA ALA A 39 -30.54 -0.65 17.46
C ALA A 39 -29.92 -1.71 16.56
N THR A 40 -30.53 -2.90 16.50
CA THR A 40 -30.11 -3.95 15.58
C THR A 40 -30.51 -3.59 14.15
N CYS A 41 -29.55 -3.66 13.24
CA CYS A 41 -29.76 -3.46 11.81
C CYS A 41 -29.45 -4.76 11.06
N LYS A 42 -30.11 -4.97 9.93
CA LYS A 42 -29.88 -6.12 9.07
C LYS A 42 -29.82 -5.66 7.64
N HIS A 43 -28.67 -5.84 7.01
CA HIS A 43 -28.47 -5.52 5.61
C HIS A 43 -28.00 -6.75 4.84
N GLU A 44 -28.78 -7.15 3.83
CA GLU A 44 -28.64 -8.43 3.13
C GLU A 44 -28.46 -9.63 4.09
N ASN A 45 -27.22 -10.11 4.24
CA ASN A 45 -26.80 -11.26 5.06
C ASN A 45 -26.01 -10.89 6.31
N LEU A 46 -25.80 -9.60 6.60
CA LEU A 46 -25.06 -9.13 7.76
C LEU A 46 -26.02 -8.56 8.80
N THR A 47 -25.90 -9.04 10.03
CA THR A 47 -26.61 -8.48 11.20
C THR A 47 -25.63 -7.63 11.98
N GLY A 48 -26.03 -6.41 12.32
CA GLY A 48 -25.18 -5.42 12.96
C GLY A 48 -25.90 -4.60 14.01
N ILE A 49 -25.18 -3.61 14.54
CA ILE A 49 -25.68 -2.61 15.46
C ILE A 49 -25.41 -1.22 14.88
N CYS A 50 -26.42 -0.36 14.93
CA CYS A 50 -26.28 1.04 14.54
C CYS A 50 -25.37 1.79 15.51
N LYS A 51 -24.21 2.24 15.02
CA LYS A 51 -23.28 3.10 15.77
C LYS A 51 -22.96 4.36 14.99
N SER A 52 -22.33 5.34 15.65
CA SER A 52 -21.75 6.45 14.91
C SER A 52 -20.65 5.95 13.96
N LYS A 53 -20.43 6.67 12.86
CA LYS A 53 -19.37 6.36 11.91
C LYS A 53 -18.00 6.19 12.58
N ASP A 54 -17.72 7.02 13.59
CA ASP A 54 -16.44 7.01 14.31
C ASP A 54 -16.32 5.83 15.30
N GLU A 55 -17.44 5.32 15.82
CA GLU A 55 -17.49 4.13 16.69
C GLU A 55 -17.51 2.80 15.91
N CYS A 56 -17.71 2.88 14.58
CA CYS A 56 -17.80 1.74 13.67
C CYS A 56 -16.44 1.37 13.07
N VAL A 57 -15.42 1.16 13.89
CA VAL A 57 -14.09 0.77 13.41
C VAL A 57 -14.04 -0.76 13.30
N THR A 58 -14.27 -1.30 12.11
CA THR A 58 -14.05 -2.72 11.80
C THR A 58 -12.77 -2.90 10.98
N ASN A 59 -11.96 -3.91 11.32
CA ASN A 59 -10.82 -4.42 10.55
C ASN A 59 -11.20 -5.04 9.19
N ILE A 60 -12.10 -4.40 8.45
CA ILE A 60 -12.61 -4.86 7.17
C ILE A 60 -12.71 -3.64 6.26
N THR A 61 -11.63 -3.33 5.54
CA THR A 61 -11.54 -2.19 4.62
C THR A 61 -12.33 -2.38 3.31
N SER A 62 -13.12 -3.46 3.19
CA SER A 62 -13.90 -3.77 2.00
C SER A 62 -15.42 -3.73 2.19
N VAL A 63 -15.95 -3.36 3.37
CA VAL A 63 -17.40 -3.26 3.60
C VAL A 63 -17.83 -1.81 3.46
N ILE A 64 -18.65 -1.52 2.45
CA ILE A 64 -19.39 -0.26 2.36
C ILE A 64 -20.37 -0.25 3.55
N LEU A 65 -20.11 0.63 4.52
CA LEU A 65 -20.97 0.77 5.69
C LEU A 65 -22.27 1.46 5.27
N GLU A 66 -23.37 0.73 5.36
CA GLU A 66 -24.68 1.27 5.07
C GLU A 66 -25.25 2.10 6.21
N SER A 67 -25.98 3.15 5.83
CA SER A 67 -26.70 3.97 6.80
C SER A 67 -27.81 3.17 7.46
N CYS A 68 -27.95 3.33 8.77
CA CYS A 68 -29.08 2.78 9.50
C CYS A 68 -30.41 3.47 9.18
N ASN A 69 -30.35 4.72 8.70
CA ASN A 69 -31.50 5.54 8.38
C ASN A 69 -31.36 6.11 6.97
N GLU A 70 -32.43 6.01 6.17
CA GLU A 70 -32.43 6.51 4.79
C GLU A 70 -32.14 8.03 4.79
N GLY A 71 -30.98 8.43 4.26
CA GLY A 71 -30.56 9.84 4.18
C GLY A 71 -29.77 10.43 5.36
N ASP A 72 -29.47 9.68 6.42
CA ASP A 72 -28.65 10.16 7.55
C ASP A 72 -27.31 9.41 7.70
N PRO A 73 -26.19 9.96 7.19
CA PRO A 73 -24.89 9.28 7.19
C PRO A 73 -24.20 9.25 8.57
N SER A 74 -24.81 9.83 9.61
CA SER A 74 -24.19 9.88 10.94
C SER A 74 -24.22 8.54 11.68
N LEU A 75 -25.16 7.67 11.33
CA LEU A 75 -25.40 6.38 11.98
C LEU A 75 -25.29 5.24 10.96
N VAL A 76 -24.34 4.33 11.18
CA VAL A 76 -24.02 3.23 10.25
C VAL A 76 -24.20 1.87 10.90
N CYS A 77 -24.56 0.87 10.09
CA CYS A 77 -24.78 -0.50 10.55
C CYS A 77 -23.45 -1.27 10.73
N CYS A 78 -23.00 -1.45 11.97
CA CYS A 78 -21.74 -2.11 12.30
C CYS A 78 -21.92 -3.62 12.54
N PRO A 79 -21.25 -4.51 11.78
CA PRO A 79 -21.39 -5.95 11.96
C PRO A 79 -21.08 -6.42 13.40
N LEU A 80 -21.95 -7.28 13.94
CA LEU A 80 -21.75 -7.95 15.23
C LEU A 80 -20.77 -9.11 15.04
N GLU A 81 -19.49 -8.84 15.32
CA GLU A 81 -18.36 -9.79 15.32
C GLU A 81 -17.83 -10.25 13.96
N LYS A 82 -16.51 -10.53 13.97
CA LYS A 82 -15.66 -11.02 12.87
C LYS A 82 -16.44 -11.99 11.99
N ALA A 83 -16.72 -11.60 10.74
CA ALA A 83 -17.05 -12.56 9.72
C ALA A 83 -15.95 -13.64 9.73
N PRO A 84 -16.29 -14.92 9.95
CA PRO A 84 -15.31 -15.98 9.76
C PRO A 84 -14.84 -15.87 8.32
N ILE A 85 -13.53 -15.70 8.12
CA ILE A 85 -12.91 -15.83 6.81
C ILE A 85 -13.43 -17.17 6.25
N PRO A 86 -14.14 -17.19 5.12
CA PRO A 86 -14.69 -18.42 4.57
C PRO A 86 -13.55 -19.36 4.23
N ASN A 87 -13.30 -20.32 5.13
CA ASN A 87 -12.45 -21.49 4.97
C ASN A 87 -11.27 -21.28 4.01
N SER A 88 -10.36 -20.36 4.33
CA SER A 88 -9.04 -20.41 3.70
C SER A 88 -8.45 -21.75 4.14
N HIS A 89 -8.01 -22.56 3.19
CA HIS A 89 -7.02 -23.57 3.51
C HIS A 89 -5.95 -22.86 4.34
N LYS A 90 -5.75 -23.27 5.61
CA LYS A 90 -4.77 -22.65 6.53
C LYS A 90 -3.40 -22.68 5.85
N ARG A 91 -3.08 -21.65 5.07
CA ARG A 91 -1.76 -21.45 4.47
C ARG A 91 -0.83 -21.15 5.63
N THR A 92 0.33 -21.79 5.67
CA THR A 92 1.34 -21.41 6.64
C THR A 92 1.86 -20.03 6.21
N PRO A 93 1.87 -19.01 7.10
CA PRO A 93 2.33 -17.67 6.73
C PRO A 93 3.70 -17.71 6.05
N GLY A 94 3.80 -17.08 4.89
CA GLY A 94 5.02 -17.01 4.07
C GLY A 94 5.12 -18.09 2.98
N GLU A 95 4.28 -19.12 2.96
CA GLU A 95 4.26 -20.11 1.88
C GLU A 95 3.92 -19.47 0.53
N LYS A 96 2.93 -18.58 0.50
CA LYS A 96 2.48 -17.93 -0.73
C LYS A 96 3.51 -16.90 -1.21
N ALA A 97 4.08 -16.13 -0.31
CA ALA A 97 5.15 -15.18 -0.62
C ALA A 97 6.37 -15.89 -1.22
N LYS A 98 6.77 -17.05 -0.68
CA LYS A 98 7.84 -17.90 -1.26
C LYS A 98 7.47 -18.41 -2.65
N GLU A 99 6.26 -18.94 -2.81
CA GLU A 99 5.76 -19.42 -4.10
C GLU A 99 5.82 -18.31 -5.16
N MET A 100 5.30 -17.13 -4.83
CA MET A 100 5.25 -15.99 -5.75
C MET A 100 6.64 -15.43 -6.05
N CYS A 101 7.53 -15.34 -5.06
CA CYS A 101 8.94 -14.99 -5.26
C CYS A 101 9.61 -15.93 -6.28
N MET A 102 9.38 -17.24 -6.19
CA MET A 102 9.90 -18.22 -7.17
C MET A 102 9.32 -18.01 -8.57
N ILE A 103 8.03 -17.64 -8.68
CA ILE A 103 7.38 -17.32 -9.96
C ILE A 103 8.01 -16.06 -10.57
N TYR A 104 8.14 -14.98 -9.80
CA TYR A 104 8.74 -13.72 -10.28
C TYR A 104 10.21 -13.91 -10.64
N GLY A 105 10.96 -14.68 -9.84
CA GLY A 105 12.34 -15.05 -10.11
C GLY A 105 12.49 -15.83 -11.41
N LYS A 106 11.51 -16.67 -11.80
CA LYS A 106 11.52 -17.31 -13.12
C LYS A 106 11.33 -16.29 -14.24
N THR A 107 10.45 -15.29 -14.09
CA THR A 107 10.28 -14.24 -15.11
C THR A 107 11.54 -13.39 -15.24
N ALA A 108 12.19 -13.05 -14.13
CA ALA A 108 13.48 -12.37 -14.12
C ALA A 108 14.56 -13.19 -14.86
N ASN A 109 14.55 -14.51 -14.68
CA ASN A 109 15.49 -15.43 -15.32
C ASN A 109 15.10 -15.86 -16.75
N TYR A 110 13.83 -15.90 -17.15
CA TYR A 110 13.39 -16.38 -18.48
C TYR A 110 13.76 -15.39 -19.59
N ARG A 111 14.04 -14.13 -19.24
CA ARG A 111 14.73 -13.18 -20.13
C ARG A 111 16.15 -13.63 -20.54
N ARG A 112 16.63 -14.79 -20.07
CA ARG A 112 18.00 -15.31 -20.27
C ARG A 112 18.15 -16.39 -21.36
N ALA A 113 17.10 -16.89 -22.04
CA ALA A 113 17.30 -17.78 -23.20
C ALA A 113 16.05 -17.96 -24.09
N PRO A 114 16.27 -18.14 -25.42
CA PRO A 114 15.95 -19.43 -26.00
C PRO A 114 17.21 -20.18 -26.46
N LEU A 115 17.30 -21.46 -26.06
CA LEU A 115 18.20 -22.47 -26.61
C LEU A 115 17.61 -22.99 -27.93
N PHE A 116 18.22 -22.67 -29.06
CA PHE A 116 18.20 -23.56 -30.23
C PHE A 116 19.64 -23.80 -30.71
N PRO A 117 20.10 -25.06 -30.80
CA PRO A 117 21.34 -25.38 -31.49
C PRO A 117 21.10 -25.39 -33.00
N HIS A 118 22.04 -24.83 -33.75
CA HIS A 118 22.14 -24.75 -35.22
C HIS A 118 21.25 -23.71 -35.93
N ILE A 119 21.88 -22.65 -36.45
CA ILE A 119 22.24 -22.48 -37.87
C ILE A 119 23.11 -21.22 -38.00
N ILE A 120 24.13 -21.29 -38.85
CA ILE A 120 25.14 -20.26 -39.14
C ILE A 120 24.46 -19.00 -39.71
N GLY A 121 24.67 -17.84 -39.08
CA GLY A 121 24.35 -16.52 -39.63
C GLY A 121 24.54 -15.39 -38.61
N PRO A 122 25.12 -14.23 -38.99
CA PRO A 122 25.33 -13.12 -38.08
C PRO A 122 24.05 -12.28 -38.02
N SER A 123 23.26 -12.43 -36.96
CA SER A 123 22.18 -11.48 -36.67
C SER A 123 22.00 -11.35 -35.17
N SER A 124 22.42 -10.19 -34.67
CA SER A 124 21.71 -9.37 -33.69
C SER A 124 20.70 -10.12 -32.80
N GLY A 125 21.18 -10.61 -31.66
CA GLY A 125 20.35 -10.92 -30.49
C GLY A 125 20.91 -10.13 -29.33
N GLU A 126 20.14 -9.19 -28.77
CA GLU A 126 20.48 -8.55 -27.51
C GLU A 126 20.30 -9.57 -26.39
N ASP A 127 21.43 -10.10 -25.90
CA ASP A 127 21.51 -10.96 -24.73
C ASP A 127 21.17 -10.15 -23.45
N PHE A 128 20.00 -10.36 -22.84
CA PHE A 128 19.72 -9.86 -21.49
C PHE A 128 20.31 -10.82 -20.44
N ILE A 129 21.62 -10.69 -20.23
CA ILE A 129 22.33 -11.22 -19.05
C ILE A 129 21.90 -10.39 -17.84
N CYS A 130 21.85 -10.94 -16.62
CA CYS A 130 21.68 -10.18 -15.37
C CYS A 130 22.82 -9.18 -15.06
N ASP A 131 23.42 -8.57 -16.08
CA ASP A 131 24.44 -7.53 -15.98
C ASP A 131 23.91 -6.25 -15.31
N GLN A 132 22.58 -6.10 -15.20
CA GLN A 132 21.93 -4.96 -14.54
C GLN A 132 21.90 -5.10 -13.00
N VAL A 133 21.89 -6.33 -12.48
CA VAL A 133 22.02 -6.64 -11.04
C VAL A 133 23.38 -7.32 -10.82
N LYS A 134 24.47 -6.68 -11.25
CA LYS A 134 25.80 -7.11 -10.80
C LYS A 134 25.83 -6.94 -9.29
N ARG A 135 25.98 -8.05 -8.56
CA ARG A 135 26.27 -8.04 -7.13
C ARG A 135 27.65 -7.40 -6.95
N GLU A 136 27.68 -6.08 -6.94
CA GLU A 136 28.88 -5.35 -6.55
C GLU A 136 29.17 -5.68 -5.09
N PRO A 137 30.45 -5.80 -4.69
CA PRO A 137 30.81 -5.89 -3.29
C PRO A 137 30.15 -4.72 -2.54
N LEU A 138 29.36 -5.03 -1.52
CA LEU A 138 28.73 -4.00 -0.71
C LEU A 138 29.82 -3.17 -0.04
N ARG A 139 29.81 -1.86 -0.27
CA ARG A 139 30.69 -0.88 0.36
C ARG A 139 29.81 0.13 1.07
N ILE A 140 30.07 0.34 2.35
CA ILE A 140 29.35 1.30 3.18
C ILE A 140 29.40 2.68 2.50
N GLY A 141 28.26 3.36 2.50
CA GLY A 141 28.09 4.68 1.88
C GLY A 141 26.97 4.74 0.85
N GLY A 142 26.69 5.96 0.39
CA GLY A 142 25.67 6.26 -0.60
C GLY A 142 26.22 6.31 -2.02
N ASP A 143 25.46 5.80 -2.98
CA ASP A 143 25.79 5.83 -4.40
C ASP A 143 24.53 6.03 -5.26
N THR A 144 24.70 6.44 -6.51
CA THR A 144 23.60 6.52 -7.47
C THR A 144 23.26 5.11 -7.97
N ALA A 145 21.98 4.76 -7.95
CA ALA A 145 21.52 3.49 -8.49
C ALA A 145 21.64 3.48 -10.02
N LYS A 146 22.12 2.37 -10.57
CA LYS A 146 22.16 2.17 -12.03
C LYS A 146 20.73 2.00 -12.56
N GLU A 147 20.54 2.28 -13.85
CA GLU A 147 19.25 2.00 -14.50
C GLU A 147 18.87 0.53 -14.27
N LYS A 148 17.62 0.28 -13.85
CA LYS A 148 17.06 -1.06 -13.58
C LYS A 148 17.84 -1.90 -12.54
N GLU A 149 18.69 -1.29 -11.72
CA GLU A 149 19.37 -1.99 -10.62
C GLU A 149 18.37 -2.52 -9.59
N PHE A 150 17.31 -1.75 -9.32
CA PHE A 150 16.24 -2.09 -8.39
C PHE A 150 14.89 -2.00 -9.10
N PRO A 151 14.53 -2.99 -9.93
CA PRO A 151 13.32 -2.94 -10.79
C PRO A 151 12.01 -2.95 -9.99
N HIS A 152 12.07 -3.36 -8.72
CA HIS A 152 10.95 -3.34 -7.80
C HIS A 152 10.70 -1.96 -7.18
N MET A 153 11.56 -0.96 -7.39
CA MET A 153 11.37 0.35 -6.77
C MET A 153 10.16 1.09 -7.33
N ALA A 154 9.39 1.67 -6.42
CA ALA A 154 8.29 2.57 -6.72
C ALA A 154 8.51 3.93 -6.03
N LEU A 155 8.15 5.00 -6.73
CA LEU A 155 7.92 6.32 -6.14
C LEU A 155 6.41 6.49 -6.00
N ILE A 156 5.93 6.66 -4.77
CA ILE A 156 4.53 6.95 -4.48
C ILE A 156 4.40 8.44 -4.23
N PHE A 157 3.44 9.11 -4.87
CA PHE A 157 3.30 10.55 -4.73
C PHE A 157 1.86 11.03 -4.85
N ASN A 158 1.60 12.19 -4.25
CA ASN A 158 0.38 12.96 -4.45
C ASN A 158 0.64 14.06 -5.46
N TYR A 159 -0.29 14.22 -6.41
CA TYR A 159 -0.21 15.25 -7.43
C TYR A 159 -1.18 16.38 -7.13
N ASP A 160 -0.65 17.60 -6.99
CA ASP A 160 -1.47 18.81 -6.88
C ASP A 160 -1.73 19.36 -8.28
N ALA A 161 -2.97 19.17 -8.75
CA ALA A 161 -3.38 19.60 -10.09
C ALA A 161 -3.46 21.13 -10.25
N GLU A 162 -3.68 21.88 -9.16
CA GLU A 162 -3.75 23.34 -9.20
C GLU A 162 -2.35 23.95 -9.31
N LEU A 163 -1.38 23.38 -8.59
CA LEU A 163 0.01 23.82 -8.59
C LEU A 163 0.88 23.15 -9.66
N GLY A 164 0.37 22.09 -10.30
CA GLY A 164 1.06 21.35 -11.37
C GLY A 164 2.34 20.66 -10.90
N LYS A 165 2.38 20.19 -9.64
CA LYS A 165 3.57 19.62 -9.00
C LYS A 165 3.26 18.49 -8.03
N ILE A 166 4.29 17.71 -7.68
CA ILE A 166 4.21 16.76 -6.58
C ILE A 166 4.13 17.54 -5.26
N SER A 167 3.08 17.28 -4.47
CA SER A 167 2.93 17.88 -3.13
C SER A 167 3.64 17.08 -2.04
N TRP A 168 3.78 15.78 -2.26
CA TRP A 168 4.40 14.85 -1.32
C TRP A 168 4.82 13.54 -2.01
N SER A 169 5.88 12.88 -1.52
CA SER A 169 6.33 11.57 -2.01
C SER A 169 6.92 10.63 -0.94
N CYS A 170 6.69 9.32 -1.10
CA CYS A 170 7.39 8.21 -0.44
C CYS A 170 8.04 7.29 -1.48
N GLY A 171 9.00 6.49 -1.04
CA GLY A 171 9.36 5.24 -1.70
C GLY A 171 8.34 4.12 -1.46
N GLY A 172 8.48 3.06 -2.24
CA GLY A 172 7.74 1.82 -2.10
C GLY A 172 8.41 0.72 -2.90
N SER A 173 7.83 -0.47 -2.81
CA SER A 173 8.37 -1.68 -3.43
C SER A 173 7.27 -2.52 -4.06
N ILE A 174 7.45 -2.94 -5.30
CA ILE A 174 6.51 -3.81 -6.00
C ILE A 174 6.57 -5.19 -5.34
N VAL A 175 5.45 -5.67 -4.80
CA VAL A 175 5.33 -7.02 -4.20
C VAL A 175 4.48 -7.96 -5.03
N SER A 176 3.65 -7.40 -5.91
CA SER A 176 2.98 -8.12 -6.98
C SER A 176 2.74 -7.20 -8.17
N PRO A 177 2.33 -7.72 -9.33
CA PRO A 177 1.96 -6.88 -10.47
C PRO A 177 0.85 -5.84 -10.20
N GLU A 178 0.13 -5.95 -9.08
CA GLU A 178 -0.98 -5.04 -8.73
C GLU A 178 -0.81 -4.37 -7.37
N PHE A 179 0.28 -4.64 -6.64
CA PHE A 179 0.47 -4.13 -5.29
C PHE A 179 1.88 -3.59 -5.04
N ILE A 180 1.93 -2.44 -4.38
CA ILE A 180 3.13 -1.84 -3.81
C ILE A 180 3.06 -1.98 -2.28
N LEU A 181 4.18 -2.36 -1.66
CA LEU A 181 4.39 -2.31 -0.21
C LEU A 181 5.16 -1.04 0.15
N GLY A 182 4.70 -0.34 1.18
CA GLY A 182 5.38 0.81 1.76
C GLY A 182 4.94 1.09 3.20
N ALA A 183 5.14 2.31 3.69
CA ALA A 183 4.84 2.69 5.06
C ALA A 183 3.41 3.26 5.19
N ALA A 184 2.80 3.13 6.37
CA ALA A 184 1.47 3.64 6.67
C ALA A 184 1.45 5.17 6.91
N HIS A 185 2.54 5.73 7.43
CA HIS A 185 2.66 7.17 7.64
C HIS A 185 2.71 7.99 6.33
N CYS A 186 2.93 7.32 5.20
CA CYS A 186 2.87 7.92 3.87
C CYS A 186 1.43 8.41 3.59
N PRO A 187 1.14 9.73 3.43
CA PRO A 187 -0.19 10.29 3.16
C PRO A 187 -0.73 9.93 1.77
N VAL A 188 -1.01 8.65 1.56
CA VAL A 188 -1.55 8.10 0.32
C VAL A 188 -3.06 8.01 0.45
N SER A 189 -3.78 8.44 -0.58
CA SER A 189 -5.22 8.38 -0.64
C SER A 189 -5.68 7.80 -1.98
N LYS A 190 -6.82 7.10 -1.97
CA LYS A 190 -7.41 6.55 -3.19
C LYS A 190 -7.69 7.69 -4.17
N HIS A 191 -7.43 7.46 -5.46
CA HIS A 191 -7.73 8.38 -6.56
C HIS A 191 -6.93 9.70 -6.62
N PHE A 192 -6.14 10.05 -5.61
CA PHE A 192 -5.29 11.25 -5.61
C PHE A 192 -3.80 10.94 -5.54
N SER A 193 -3.46 9.66 -5.39
CA SER A 193 -2.10 9.17 -5.30
C SER A 193 -1.76 8.26 -6.46
N TYR A 194 -0.48 8.31 -6.86
CA TYR A 194 0.05 7.56 -7.98
C TYR A 194 1.33 6.84 -7.58
N ALA A 195 1.62 5.75 -8.29
CA ALA A 195 2.90 5.05 -8.22
C ALA A 195 3.62 5.19 -9.57
N MET A 196 4.87 5.63 -9.53
CA MET A 196 5.80 5.60 -10.65
C MET A 196 6.79 4.45 -10.49
N VAL A 197 6.91 3.62 -11.52
CA VAL A 197 7.75 2.39 -11.52
C VAL A 197 8.63 2.33 -12.76
N GLY A 198 9.58 1.39 -12.81
CA GLY A 198 10.36 1.13 -14.04
C GLY A 198 11.29 2.25 -14.49
N THR A 199 11.53 3.25 -13.64
CA THR A 199 12.46 4.35 -13.89
C THR A 199 13.41 4.52 -12.71
N ASN A 200 14.64 4.91 -13.00
CA ASN A 200 15.61 5.35 -11.99
C ASN A 200 15.71 6.87 -11.91
N ALA A 201 14.90 7.61 -12.67
CA ALA A 201 14.88 9.06 -12.65
C ALA A 201 13.46 9.61 -12.72
N PHE A 202 13.22 10.70 -12.00
CA PHE A 202 11.97 11.45 -12.04
C PHE A 202 12.28 12.95 -12.09
N LYS A 203 11.42 13.70 -12.77
CA LYS A 203 11.44 15.17 -12.79
C LYS A 203 10.13 15.64 -12.20
N ASP A 204 10.15 16.59 -11.28
CA ASP A 204 8.94 17.16 -10.70
C ASP A 204 8.21 18.08 -11.71
N THR A 205 7.67 17.50 -12.79
CA THR A 205 6.99 18.20 -13.87
C THR A 205 5.75 17.45 -14.34
N VAL A 206 4.78 18.17 -14.91
CA VAL A 206 3.49 17.63 -15.40
C VAL A 206 3.65 16.46 -16.40
N GLU A 207 4.78 16.37 -17.11
CA GLU A 207 5.13 15.25 -18.02
C GLU A 207 5.23 13.88 -17.31
N LEU A 208 5.24 13.83 -15.97
CA LEU A 208 5.27 12.59 -15.17
C LEU A 208 4.10 11.65 -15.44
N LEU A 209 2.93 12.16 -15.84
CA LEU A 209 1.74 11.35 -16.03
C LEU A 209 1.73 10.55 -17.36
N GLU A 210 2.64 10.87 -18.29
CA GLU A 210 2.59 10.29 -19.64
C GLU A 210 3.37 8.98 -19.79
N ASN A 211 4.29 8.64 -18.87
CA ASN A 211 5.04 7.39 -18.93
C ASN A 211 5.34 6.80 -17.54
N ASN A 212 4.95 5.53 -17.33
CA ASN A 212 5.23 4.69 -16.16
C ASN A 212 4.57 5.07 -14.82
N THR A 213 3.54 5.91 -14.87
CA THR A 213 2.70 6.23 -13.71
C THR A 213 1.42 5.41 -13.71
N VAL A 214 1.01 4.91 -12.56
CA VAL A 214 -0.22 4.15 -12.34
C VAL A 214 -0.96 4.69 -11.13
N GLU A 215 -2.26 4.96 -11.27
CA GLU A 215 -3.09 5.43 -10.16
C GLU A 215 -3.24 4.35 -9.07
N ILE A 216 -3.24 4.77 -7.81
CA ILE A 216 -3.53 3.93 -6.66
C ILE A 216 -5.05 3.87 -6.46
N SER A 217 -5.61 2.68 -6.68
CA SER A 217 -7.05 2.42 -6.59
C SER A 217 -7.52 2.11 -5.18
N ASP A 218 -6.63 1.58 -4.33
CA ASP A 218 -6.96 1.15 -2.98
C ASP A 218 -5.76 1.23 -2.04
N VAL A 219 -6.03 1.46 -0.76
CA VAL A 219 -5.01 1.60 0.29
C VAL A 219 -5.39 0.74 1.48
N PHE A 220 -4.46 -0.11 1.92
CA PHE A 220 -4.63 -1.00 3.07
C PHE A 220 -3.57 -0.65 4.10
N ILE A 221 -3.94 0.17 5.09
CA ILE A 221 -3.10 0.47 6.25
C ILE A 221 -3.25 -0.66 7.26
N HIS A 222 -2.15 -1.07 7.90
CA HIS A 222 -2.23 -2.05 8.99
C HIS A 222 -3.14 -1.53 10.12
N PRO A 223 -4.10 -2.32 10.61
CA PRO A 223 -5.12 -1.83 11.55
C PRO A 223 -4.56 -1.34 12.88
N ASP A 224 -3.41 -1.88 13.29
CA ASP A 224 -2.74 -1.51 14.54
C ASP A 224 -1.71 -0.38 14.36
N PHE A 225 -1.69 0.30 13.20
CA PHE A 225 -0.83 1.47 12.98
C PHE A 225 -1.21 2.62 13.93
N ASN A 226 -0.21 3.28 14.53
CA ASN A 226 -0.44 4.36 15.48
C ASN A 226 0.57 5.52 15.35
N ASN A 227 0.38 6.57 16.16
CA ASN A 227 1.21 7.78 16.12
C ASN A 227 2.65 7.57 16.59
N ASN A 228 2.96 6.44 17.25
CA ASN A 228 4.33 6.08 17.61
C ASN A 228 5.06 5.36 16.47
N HIS A 229 4.44 5.28 15.28
CA HIS A 229 4.93 4.52 14.14
C HIS A 229 5.02 3.01 14.39
N ASP A 230 4.26 2.48 15.35
CA ASP A 230 4.09 1.04 15.47
C ASP A 230 3.27 0.53 14.30
N ASN A 231 3.61 -0.64 13.78
CA ASN A 231 2.92 -1.24 12.64
C ASN A 231 2.84 -0.30 11.42
N ASP A 232 3.92 0.46 11.19
CA ASP A 232 4.03 1.41 10.09
C ASP A 232 4.28 0.70 8.74
N ILE A 233 3.21 0.07 8.24
CA ILE A 233 3.17 -0.71 7.01
C ILE A 233 1.82 -0.54 6.31
N ALA A 234 1.86 -0.37 4.99
CA ALA A 234 0.69 -0.28 4.15
C ALA A 234 0.90 -0.97 2.79
N LEU A 235 -0.20 -1.44 2.21
CA LEU A 235 -0.26 -1.95 0.85
C LEU A 235 -1.07 -0.99 -0.02
N PHE A 236 -0.56 -0.70 -1.21
CA PHE A 236 -1.20 0.18 -2.18
C PHE A 236 -1.54 -0.63 -3.41
N LYS A 237 -2.84 -0.77 -3.69
CA LYS A 237 -3.34 -1.48 -4.87
C LYS A 237 -3.35 -0.54 -6.07
N LEU A 238 -2.82 -1.02 -7.18
CA LEU A 238 -2.75 -0.29 -8.42
C LEU A 238 -4.07 -0.44 -9.20
N SER A 239 -4.44 0.61 -9.94
CA SER A 239 -5.60 0.62 -10.84
C SER A 239 -5.41 -0.29 -12.06
N THR A 240 -4.16 -0.51 -12.48
CA THR A 240 -3.80 -1.37 -13.59
C THR A 240 -2.62 -2.25 -13.25
N LYS A 241 -2.62 -3.46 -13.82
CA LYS A 241 -1.54 -4.42 -13.65
C LYS A 241 -0.27 -3.93 -14.34
N LEU A 242 0.85 -3.99 -13.62
CA LEU A 242 2.17 -3.63 -14.12
C LEU A 242 2.63 -4.57 -15.25
N LYS A 243 3.50 -4.02 -16.11
CA LYS A 243 4.18 -4.78 -17.16
C LYS A 243 5.10 -5.83 -16.53
N ALA A 244 5.33 -6.93 -17.24
CA ALA A 244 6.24 -7.98 -16.78
C ALA A 244 7.74 -7.56 -16.73
N SER A 245 8.07 -6.33 -17.14
CA SER A 245 9.38 -5.71 -16.89
C SER A 245 9.57 -5.25 -15.45
N GLU A 246 8.48 -4.99 -14.74
CA GLU A 246 8.51 -4.52 -13.36
C GLU A 246 8.51 -5.75 -12.46
N ILE A 247 9.70 -6.18 -12.07
CA ILE A 247 9.93 -7.42 -11.33
C ILE A 247 9.65 -7.16 -9.84
N PRO A 248 8.67 -7.84 -9.22
CA PRO A 248 8.43 -7.68 -7.79
C PRO A 248 9.58 -8.19 -6.93
N ILE A 249 9.79 -7.57 -5.76
CA ILE A 249 10.75 -8.02 -4.75
C ILE A 249 10.23 -9.27 -4.01
N CYS A 250 11.15 -10.09 -3.50
CA CYS A 250 10.78 -11.15 -2.57
C CYS A 250 10.63 -10.60 -1.16
N LEU A 251 9.76 -11.21 -0.35
CA LEU A 251 9.53 -10.77 1.03
C LEU A 251 10.25 -11.68 2.00
N ASP A 252 10.81 -11.10 3.07
CA ASP A 252 11.32 -11.89 4.17
C ASP A 252 10.18 -12.66 4.86
N THR A 253 10.40 -13.95 5.04
CA THR A 253 9.41 -14.90 5.60
C THR A 253 9.92 -15.55 6.89
N GLY A 254 10.83 -14.86 7.59
CA GLY A 254 11.41 -15.29 8.86
C GLY A 254 12.90 -15.62 8.80
N SER A 255 13.66 -14.94 7.96
CA SER A 255 15.11 -15.09 7.89
C SER A 255 15.77 -14.56 9.17
N SER A 256 16.89 -15.16 9.56
CA SER A 256 17.70 -14.63 10.65
C SER A 256 18.40 -13.34 10.21
N ILE A 257 17.98 -12.21 10.76
CA ILE A 257 18.68 -10.93 10.61
C ILE A 257 19.71 -10.83 11.73
N SER A 258 20.99 -10.75 11.36
CA SER A 258 22.11 -10.73 12.31
C SER A 258 22.72 -9.33 12.42
N ASN A 259 23.22 -8.99 13.61
CA ASN A 259 24.00 -7.76 13.82
C ASN A 259 25.18 -7.68 12.83
N ASN A 260 25.47 -6.47 12.35
CA ASN A 260 26.48 -6.17 11.33
C ASN A 260 26.24 -6.81 9.95
N MET A 261 25.05 -7.39 9.70
CA MET A 261 24.66 -7.77 8.35
C MET A 261 24.57 -6.52 7.47
N MET A 262 25.23 -6.54 6.32
CA MET A 262 25.11 -5.46 5.34
C MET A 262 23.78 -5.54 4.61
N VAL A 263 23.10 -4.40 4.54
CA VAL A 263 21.78 -4.23 3.95
C VAL A 263 21.79 -3.01 3.05
N ILE A 264 20.85 -2.96 2.11
CA ILE A 264 20.72 -1.89 1.12
C ILE A 264 19.41 -1.18 1.39
N ALA A 265 19.44 0.14 1.54
CA ALA A 265 18.25 0.98 1.46
C ALA A 265 18.27 1.75 0.14
N THR A 266 17.10 1.92 -0.47
CA THR A 266 16.97 2.58 -1.78
C THR A 266 15.78 3.52 -1.78
N GLY A 267 15.93 4.67 -2.43
CA GLY A 267 14.85 5.64 -2.54
C GLY A 267 15.23 6.86 -3.37
N PHE A 268 14.24 7.73 -3.53
CA PHE A 268 14.31 8.95 -4.33
C PHE A 268 14.49 10.20 -3.45
N GLY A 269 14.86 9.99 -2.19
CA GLY A 269 14.93 10.99 -1.17
C GLY A 269 15.89 12.13 -1.49
N ILE A 270 15.67 13.23 -0.78
CA ILE A 270 16.55 14.38 -0.80
C ILE A 270 17.84 14.03 -0.05
N ASN A 271 18.97 14.62 -0.43
CA ASN A 271 20.20 14.46 0.33
C ASN A 271 20.24 15.39 1.56
N GLU A 272 21.30 15.32 2.35
CA GLU A 272 21.53 16.17 3.54
C GLU A 272 21.37 17.68 3.30
N ARG A 273 21.52 18.13 2.04
CA ARG A 273 21.36 19.53 1.60
C ARG A 273 19.94 19.87 1.17
N GLN A 274 18.97 18.98 1.40
CA GLN A 274 17.56 19.12 0.99
C GLN A 274 17.40 19.21 -0.54
N ILE A 275 18.33 18.61 -1.29
CA ILE A 275 18.29 18.59 -2.75
C ILE A 275 17.92 17.19 -3.21
N SER A 276 16.80 17.05 -3.92
CA SER A 276 16.54 15.85 -4.72
C SER A 276 17.41 15.89 -5.97
N LYS A 277 18.09 14.78 -6.28
CA LYS A 277 18.78 14.63 -7.57
C LYS A 277 17.83 14.24 -8.70
N GLY A 278 16.57 13.89 -8.38
CA GLY A 278 15.65 13.29 -9.36
C GLY A 278 16.14 11.95 -9.90
N ILE A 279 17.07 11.29 -9.22
CA ILE A 279 17.68 10.01 -9.61
C ILE A 279 17.72 9.10 -8.38
N LEU A 280 17.30 7.85 -8.55
CA LEU A 280 17.29 6.82 -7.52
C LEU A 280 18.67 6.69 -6.87
N GLN A 281 18.71 6.75 -5.55
CA GLN A 281 19.91 6.54 -4.75
C GLN A 281 19.83 5.21 -4.03
N LYS A 282 21.00 4.69 -3.65
CA LYS A 282 21.14 3.53 -2.77
C LYS A 282 22.14 3.87 -1.67
N VAL A 283 21.95 3.29 -0.49
CA VAL A 283 22.88 3.36 0.61
C VAL A 283 23.08 1.97 1.20
N ILE A 284 24.32 1.66 1.55
CA ILE A 284 24.69 0.39 2.19
C ILE A 284 24.92 0.65 3.68
N LEU A 285 24.14 -0.04 4.50
CA LEU A 285 24.09 0.11 5.95
C LEU A 285 24.40 -1.23 6.62
N ASN A 286 24.65 -1.18 7.93
CA ASN A 286 24.77 -2.36 8.77
C ASN A 286 23.59 -2.47 9.73
N ILE A 287 23.08 -3.68 9.92
CA ILE A 287 22.12 -3.96 10.99
C ILE A 287 22.74 -3.64 12.35
N VAL A 288 22.00 -2.90 13.15
CA VAL A 288 22.30 -2.58 14.54
C VAL A 288 21.47 -3.48 15.45
N ASP A 289 22.06 -3.85 16.58
CA ASP A 289 21.39 -4.55 17.66
C ASP A 289 20.11 -3.82 18.09
N ALA A 290 18.99 -4.53 18.11
CA ALA A 290 17.67 -3.91 18.28
C ALA A 290 17.51 -3.31 19.69
N GLU A 291 18.04 -3.99 20.72
CA GLU A 291 18.03 -3.56 22.10
C GLU A 291 18.89 -2.31 22.31
N LEU A 292 20.09 -2.26 21.72
CA LEU A 292 20.92 -1.06 21.76
C LEU A 292 20.27 0.12 21.05
N CYS A 293 19.65 -0.12 19.89
CA CYS A 293 18.93 0.91 19.16
C CYS A 293 17.76 1.47 19.98
N ALA A 294 16.92 0.60 20.54
CA ALA A 294 15.79 1.00 21.36
C ALA A 294 16.22 1.75 22.63
N ALA A 295 17.30 1.31 23.28
CA ALA A 295 17.84 2.00 24.45
C ALA A 295 18.28 3.43 24.12
N GLU A 296 18.87 3.65 22.95
CA GLU A 296 19.31 4.98 22.54
C GLU A 296 18.14 5.89 22.16
N TYR A 297 17.13 5.36 21.47
CA TYR A 297 15.88 6.08 21.17
C TYR A 297 15.11 6.46 22.44
N GLU A 298 14.98 5.56 23.41
CA GLU A 298 14.34 5.86 24.68
C GLU A 298 15.12 6.95 25.43
N ARG A 299 16.47 6.83 25.47
CA ARG A 299 17.34 7.76 26.17
C ARG A 299 17.32 9.18 25.59
N LEU A 300 17.32 9.30 24.26
CA LEU A 300 17.45 10.58 23.57
C LEU A 300 16.10 11.23 23.22
N LEU A 301 15.10 10.43 22.91
CA LEU A 301 13.83 10.90 22.34
C LEU A 301 12.60 10.49 23.16
N GLN A 302 12.77 9.75 24.26
CA GLN A 302 11.65 9.20 25.06
C GLN A 302 10.70 8.37 24.19
N HIS A 303 11.26 7.67 23.21
CA HIS A 303 10.54 6.88 22.23
C HIS A 303 10.74 5.38 22.47
N GLN A 304 9.66 4.70 22.85
CA GLN A 304 9.67 3.27 23.11
C GLN A 304 9.45 2.48 21.82
N MET A 305 10.38 1.60 21.51
CA MET A 305 10.36 0.80 20.28
C MET A 305 9.84 -0.62 20.52
N HIS A 306 9.04 -1.13 19.58
CA HIS A 306 8.59 -2.51 19.56
C HIS A 306 9.59 -3.43 18.86
N LEU A 307 10.51 -4.02 19.63
CA LEU A 307 11.64 -4.82 19.14
C LEU A 307 11.24 -5.96 18.17
N GLU A 308 10.08 -6.58 18.36
CA GLU A 308 9.61 -7.67 17.49
C GLU A 308 9.27 -7.19 16.07
N HIS A 309 8.88 -5.92 15.93
CA HIS A 309 8.37 -5.32 14.69
C HIS A 309 9.33 -4.31 14.06
N THR A 310 10.45 -4.03 14.69
CA THR A 310 11.42 -3.04 14.22
C THR A 310 12.78 -3.66 13.92
N VAL A 311 13.49 -3.09 12.95
CA VAL A 311 14.90 -3.34 12.72
C VAL A 311 15.63 -2.00 12.57
N CYS A 312 16.84 -1.91 13.09
CA CYS A 312 17.66 -0.71 12.98
C CYS A 312 18.85 -0.94 12.05
N ALA A 313 19.18 0.07 11.26
CA ALA A 313 20.36 0.04 10.40
C ALA A 313 21.08 1.38 10.45
N TYR A 314 22.41 1.33 10.38
CA TYR A 314 23.27 2.50 10.50
C TYR A 314 24.51 2.37 9.61
N ALA A 315 24.97 3.51 9.10
CA ALA A 315 26.29 3.69 8.53
C ALA A 315 26.88 5.01 9.03
N GLU A 316 28.20 5.05 9.19
CA GLU A 316 28.89 6.30 9.48
C GLU A 316 28.81 7.24 8.27
N ASP A 317 28.58 8.52 8.51
CA ASP A 317 28.51 9.59 7.49
C ASP A 317 27.46 9.40 6.37
N THR A 318 26.53 8.45 6.49
CA THR A 318 25.44 8.24 5.52
C THR A 318 24.18 7.71 6.18
N ASP A 319 23.03 8.22 5.76
CA ASP A 319 21.73 7.81 6.29
C ASP A 319 20.64 7.86 5.20
N THR A 320 19.53 7.16 5.43
CA THR A 320 18.27 7.33 4.68
C THR A 320 17.62 8.67 5.00
N CYS A 321 16.98 9.31 4.02
CA CYS A 321 16.50 10.67 4.16
C CYS A 321 15.04 10.87 3.74
N GLN A 322 14.53 12.09 3.93
CA GLN A 322 13.16 12.45 3.52
C GLN A 322 12.93 12.13 2.03
N GLY A 323 11.82 11.47 1.72
CA GLY A 323 11.51 10.95 0.38
C GLY A 323 12.01 9.53 0.10
N ASP A 324 12.82 8.95 0.99
CA ASP A 324 13.08 7.51 1.02
C ASP A 324 12.04 6.76 1.88
N SER A 325 11.29 7.46 2.74
CA SER A 325 10.19 6.92 3.56
C SER A 325 9.32 5.93 2.81
N GLY A 326 8.98 4.79 3.41
CA GLY A 326 8.23 3.71 2.75
C GLY A 326 9.04 2.86 1.77
N GLY A 327 10.27 3.26 1.41
CA GLY A 327 11.16 2.47 0.57
C GLY A 327 11.68 1.20 1.26
N PRO A 328 12.22 0.23 0.49
CA PRO A 328 12.65 -1.04 1.02
C PRO A 328 14.04 -0.98 1.67
N LEU A 329 14.17 -1.65 2.82
CA LEU A 329 15.44 -2.17 3.33
C LEU A 329 15.56 -3.63 2.88
N GLN A 330 16.64 -3.96 2.16
CA GLN A 330 16.72 -5.20 1.41
C GLN A 330 18.12 -5.83 1.40
N ILE A 331 18.15 -7.13 1.12
CA ILE A 331 19.37 -7.92 0.91
C ILE A 331 19.30 -8.62 -0.45
N TYR A 332 20.44 -9.04 -0.98
CA TYR A 332 20.44 -9.96 -2.11
C TYR A 332 19.75 -11.27 -1.72
N HIS A 333 18.87 -11.78 -2.58
CA HIS A 333 18.24 -13.08 -2.35
C HIS A 333 19.31 -14.18 -2.35
N SER A 334 19.24 -15.09 -1.38
CA SER A 334 20.23 -16.16 -1.17
C SER A 334 20.26 -17.15 -2.33
N GLU A 335 19.09 -17.62 -2.76
CA GLU A 335 18.95 -18.69 -3.76
C GLU A 335 18.70 -18.20 -5.20
N LEU A 336 17.89 -17.16 -5.38
CA LEU A 336 17.53 -16.62 -6.68
C LEU A 336 18.52 -15.53 -7.10
N PRO A 337 19.32 -15.76 -8.17
CA PRO A 337 20.11 -14.70 -8.76
C PRO A 337 19.20 -13.56 -9.24
N CYS A 338 19.68 -12.32 -9.17
CA CYS A 338 19.00 -11.14 -9.71
C CYS A 338 17.72 -10.72 -8.95
N MET A 339 17.43 -11.38 -7.81
CA MET A 339 16.34 -11.00 -6.91
C MET A 339 16.89 -10.40 -5.61
N TYR A 340 16.07 -9.54 -5.01
CA TYR A 340 16.28 -8.99 -3.67
C TYR A 340 15.22 -9.54 -2.72
N THR A 341 15.53 -9.55 -1.43
CA THR A 341 14.58 -9.86 -0.35
C THR A 341 14.43 -8.63 0.52
N GLN A 342 13.20 -8.13 0.65
CA GLN A 342 12.87 -7.01 1.52
C GLN A 342 12.71 -7.51 2.95
N ILE A 343 13.55 -6.98 3.83
CA ILE A 343 13.55 -7.31 5.26
C ILE A 343 12.91 -6.21 6.10
N GLY A 344 12.84 -4.98 5.58
CA GLY A 344 12.26 -3.84 6.27
C GLY A 344 11.69 -2.77 5.35
N ILE A 345 11.00 -1.82 5.96
CA ILE A 345 10.40 -0.64 5.31
C ILE A 345 10.89 0.60 6.04
N ILE A 346 11.42 1.59 5.34
CA ILE A 346 11.91 2.84 5.92
C ILE A 346 10.74 3.54 6.64
N SER A 347 10.82 3.70 7.96
CA SER A 347 9.72 4.21 8.78
C SER A 347 10.07 5.59 9.34
N TYR A 348 11.00 5.67 10.30
CA TYR A 348 11.46 6.91 10.89
C TYR A 348 12.95 6.85 11.21
N GLY A 349 13.55 8.00 11.42
CA GLY A 349 14.98 8.10 11.61
C GLY A 349 15.35 9.53 11.99
N PRO A 350 16.62 9.76 12.33
CA PRO A 350 17.07 11.12 12.53
C PRO A 350 16.90 11.92 11.23
N ASN A 351 16.70 13.23 11.37
CA ASN A 351 16.69 14.10 10.22
C ASN A 351 18.09 14.06 9.59
N CYS A 352 18.19 13.61 8.35
CA CYS A 352 19.42 13.53 7.56
C CYS A 352 20.18 14.86 7.39
N SER A 353 19.58 16.03 7.66
CA SER A 353 20.31 17.30 7.78
C SER A 353 20.97 17.52 9.15
N LEU A 354 20.61 16.71 10.15
CA LEU A 354 21.20 16.68 11.48
C LEU A 354 22.15 15.48 11.56
N ARG A 355 23.45 15.74 11.65
CA ARG A 355 24.44 14.70 11.93
C ARG A 355 24.21 14.17 13.34
N THR A 356 23.51 13.04 13.45
CA THR A 356 23.33 12.30 14.69
C THR A 356 23.84 10.89 14.51
N ASN A 357 24.28 10.26 15.59
CA ASN A 357 24.69 8.84 15.59
C ASN A 357 23.50 7.90 15.82
N LEU A 358 22.26 8.37 15.61
CA LEU A 358 21.08 7.55 15.77
C LEU A 358 20.90 6.63 14.55
N PRO A 359 20.67 5.32 14.73
CA PRO A 359 20.31 4.44 13.62
C PRO A 359 18.99 4.82 12.99
N GLY A 360 18.82 4.60 11.68
CA GLY A 360 17.50 4.62 11.07
C GLY A 360 16.66 3.44 11.55
N VAL A 361 15.34 3.65 11.67
CA VAL A 361 14.38 2.64 12.12
C VAL A 361 13.47 2.23 10.97
N TYR A 362 13.29 0.91 10.86
CA TYR A 362 12.56 0.29 9.79
C TYR A 362 11.53 -0.68 10.34
N THR A 363 10.32 -0.70 9.77
CA THR A 363 9.31 -1.71 10.06
C THR A 363 9.79 -3.04 9.50
N LYS A 364 9.96 -4.06 10.35
CA LYS A 364 10.38 -5.41 9.96
C LYS A 364 9.26 -6.09 9.16
N VAL A 365 9.58 -6.72 8.03
CA VAL A 365 8.56 -7.31 7.14
C VAL A 365 8.00 -8.64 7.63
N SER A 366 8.85 -9.52 8.16
CA SER A 366 8.48 -10.90 8.50
C SER A 366 7.27 -11.06 9.44
N PRO A 367 7.10 -10.22 10.49
CA PRO A 367 5.90 -10.28 11.35
C PRO A 367 4.58 -10.08 10.61
N TYR A 368 4.59 -9.34 9.48
CA TYR A 368 3.38 -8.97 8.74
C TYR A 368 3.09 -9.89 7.56
N ILE A 369 3.87 -10.97 7.36
CA ILE A 369 3.77 -11.77 6.13
C ILE A 369 2.38 -12.39 5.94
N GLY A 370 1.72 -12.83 7.02
CA GLY A 370 0.36 -13.36 6.94
C GLY A 370 -0.64 -12.29 6.49
N TRP A 371 -0.56 -11.09 7.04
CA TRP A 371 -1.38 -9.94 6.65
C TRP A 371 -1.15 -9.54 5.18
N ILE A 372 0.11 -9.56 4.72
CA ILE A 372 0.44 -9.29 3.32
C ILE A 372 -0.16 -10.35 2.41
N GLU A 373 -0.02 -11.64 2.73
CA GLU A 373 -0.52 -12.73 1.91
C GLU A 373 -2.06 -12.71 1.77
N ASP A 374 -2.77 -12.42 2.86
CA ASP A 374 -4.23 -12.36 2.88
C ASP A 374 -4.79 -11.27 1.94
N ILE A 375 -4.07 -10.15 1.78
CA ILE A 375 -4.49 -9.02 0.96
C ILE A 375 -3.98 -9.13 -0.49
N VAL A 376 -2.70 -9.46 -0.66
CA VAL A 376 -2.05 -9.44 -1.99
C VAL A 376 -2.38 -10.70 -2.80
N TRP A 377 -2.55 -11.84 -2.14
CA TRP A 377 -2.83 -13.13 -2.79
C TRP A 377 -3.99 -13.88 -2.12
N PRO A 378 -5.21 -13.29 -2.11
CA PRO A 378 -6.37 -13.90 -1.49
C PRO A 378 -6.66 -15.29 -2.10
N ALA A 379 -7.27 -16.15 -1.29
CA ALA A 379 -7.49 -17.57 -1.64
C ALA A 379 -8.48 -17.79 -2.76
#